data_AF-A0A3G6Q0B2-F1
#
_entry.id   AF-A0A3G6Q0B2-F1
#
_cell.length_a   1.000
_cell.length_b   1.000
_cell.length_c   1.000
_cell.angle_alpha   90.00
_cell.angle_beta   90.00
_cell.angle_gamma   90.00
#
_symmetry.space_group_name_H-M   'P 1'
#
loop_
_entity.id
_entity.type
_entity.pdbx_description
1 polymer ?
#
loop_
_entity_poly.entity_id
_entity_poly.type
_entity_poly.pdbx_seq_one_letter_code
_entity_poly.pdbx_strand_id
1 'polypeptide(L)'
;MSIKRNKKRNSVNTLYDSYTSTEELFEFKEGYKLTKGIVDVSNEEDCSWLLEIILEEQPKLNSEIQHWHFKRVEGNIFRLYCTDENGILLTEKNDITIPFYFDDLFLLVKKNLLCLPIESKMYA
;
A
#
# COMPACT_ATOMS: atom_id res chain seq x y z
N MET A 1 35.06 -9.93 12.56
CA MET A 1 34.34 -9.03 11.63
C MET A 1 33.08 -9.73 11.17
N SER A 2 31.91 -9.34 11.70
CA SER A 2 30.64 -9.91 11.25
C SER A 2 30.23 -9.24 9.95
N ILE A 3 30.21 -10.00 8.86
CA ILE A 3 29.69 -9.56 7.57
C ILE A 3 28.19 -9.27 7.77
N LYS A 4 27.80 -8.00 7.85
CA LYS A 4 26.40 -7.60 7.75
C LYS A 4 25.92 -8.00 6.35
N ARG A 5 25.31 -9.18 6.24
CA ARG A 5 24.52 -9.54 5.05
C ARG A 5 23.41 -8.49 4.95
N ASN A 6 23.44 -7.65 3.92
CA ASN A 6 22.29 -6.80 3.60
C ASN A 6 21.11 -7.76 3.36
N LYS A 7 20.16 -7.78 4.30
CA LYS A 7 18.91 -8.53 4.13
C LYS A 7 18.28 -8.02 2.84
N LYS A 8 18.05 -8.90 1.88
CA LYS A 8 17.34 -8.54 0.65
C LYS A 8 15.94 -8.10 1.06
N ARG A 9 15.59 -6.85 0.74
CA ARG A 9 14.28 -6.26 1.01
C ARG A 9 13.18 -7.17 0.47
N ASN A 10 12.26 -7.61 1.32
CA ASN A 10 11.12 -8.42 0.93
C ASN A 10 9.88 -7.53 0.75
N SER A 11 9.56 -7.17 -0.49
CA SER A 11 8.44 -6.26 -0.80
C SER A 11 7.24 -7.04 -1.32
N VAL A 12 6.03 -6.72 -0.83
CA VAL A 12 4.78 -7.27 -1.38
C VAL A 12 4.70 -6.98 -2.88
N ASN A 13 5.05 -5.77 -3.30
CA ASN A 13 4.94 -5.38 -4.71
C ASN A 13 5.87 -6.17 -5.63
N THR A 14 6.91 -6.82 -5.10
CA THR A 14 7.74 -7.74 -5.89
C THR A 14 7.08 -9.10 -6.07
N LEU A 15 6.29 -9.55 -5.10
CA LEU A 15 5.56 -10.82 -5.19
C LEU A 15 4.32 -10.70 -6.09
N TYR A 16 3.66 -9.54 -6.06
CA TYR A 16 2.43 -9.24 -6.81
C TYR A 16 2.70 -8.37 -8.06
N ASP A 17 3.90 -8.44 -8.65
CA ASP A 17 4.22 -7.68 -9.87
C ASP A 17 3.58 -8.25 -11.13
N SER A 18 3.04 -9.48 -11.06
CA SER A 18 2.40 -10.18 -12.17
C SER A 18 1.00 -9.66 -12.50
N TYR A 19 0.43 -8.77 -11.68
CA TYR A 19 -0.87 -8.11 -11.91
C TYR A 19 -0.76 -7.06 -13.02
N THR A 20 -0.46 -7.57 -14.22
CA THR A 20 -0.21 -6.81 -15.45
C THR A 20 -1.40 -6.84 -16.41
N SER A 21 -2.47 -7.57 -16.07
CA SER A 21 -3.69 -7.63 -16.86
C SER A 21 -4.86 -8.16 -16.02
N THR A 22 -5.75 -7.27 -15.60
CA THR A 22 -7.17 -7.56 -15.29
C THR A 22 -7.93 -6.25 -15.04
N GLU A 23 -9.05 -6.07 -15.75
CA GLU A 23 -9.99 -4.93 -15.65
C GLU A 23 -11.02 -5.09 -14.51
N GLU A 24 -10.82 -6.06 -13.62
CA GLU A 24 -11.77 -6.33 -12.55
C GLU A 24 -11.56 -5.36 -11.38
N LEU A 25 -12.59 -4.53 -11.18
CA LEU A 25 -12.72 -3.66 -10.01
C LEU A 25 -13.73 -4.25 -9.04
N PHE A 26 -13.36 -4.25 -7.77
CA PHE A 26 -14.19 -4.75 -6.68
C PHE A 26 -14.68 -3.57 -5.85
N GLU A 27 -15.98 -3.51 -5.57
CA GLU A 27 -16.55 -2.48 -4.71
C GLU A 27 -16.02 -2.62 -3.28
N PHE A 28 -15.73 -1.49 -2.66
CA PHE A 28 -15.25 -1.37 -1.29
C PHE A 28 -16.00 -0.26 -0.55
N LYS A 29 -15.70 -0.10 0.73
CA LYS A 29 -16.40 0.84 1.62
C LYS A 29 -16.36 2.27 1.04
N GLU A 30 -17.40 3.05 1.35
CA GLU A 30 -17.49 4.49 1.04
C GLU A 30 -17.36 4.84 -0.46
N GLY A 31 -17.73 3.92 -1.35
CA GLY A 31 -17.67 4.14 -2.80
C GLY A 31 -16.25 4.03 -3.37
N TYR A 32 -15.31 3.49 -2.60
CA TYR A 32 -14.00 3.11 -3.09
C TYR A 32 -14.07 1.80 -3.86
N LYS A 33 -13.12 1.61 -4.77
CA LYS A 33 -12.94 0.37 -5.54
C LYS A 33 -11.53 -0.14 -5.33
N LEU A 34 -11.36 -1.45 -5.35
CA LEU A 34 -10.08 -2.12 -5.28
C LEU A 34 -9.80 -2.79 -6.62
N THR A 35 -8.55 -2.73 -7.07
CA THR A 35 -8.08 -3.63 -8.12
C THR A 35 -7.92 -5.05 -7.58
N LYS A 36 -7.90 -6.02 -8.49
CA LYS A 36 -7.66 -7.43 -8.14
C LYS A 36 -6.38 -7.61 -7.33
N GLY A 37 -5.29 -6.91 -7.68
CA GLY A 37 -4.04 -6.99 -6.94
C GLY A 37 -4.17 -6.58 -5.48
N ILE A 38 -4.93 -5.52 -5.19
CA ILE A 38 -5.18 -5.08 -3.80
C ILE A 38 -6.08 -6.08 -3.05
N VAL A 39 -7.09 -6.63 -3.71
CA VAL A 39 -7.96 -7.66 -3.11
C VAL A 39 -7.15 -8.88 -2.71
N ASP A 40 -6.35 -9.41 -3.65
CA ASP A 40 -5.55 -10.61 -3.42
C ASP A 40 -4.48 -10.35 -2.34
N VAL A 41 -3.75 -9.22 -2.39
CA VAL A 41 -2.83 -8.81 -1.31
C VAL A 41 -3.55 -8.73 0.05
N SER A 42 -4.72 -8.10 0.10
CA SER A 42 -5.44 -7.91 1.37
C SER A 42 -5.91 -9.23 2.01
N ASN A 43 -6.25 -10.23 1.18
CA ASN A 43 -6.75 -11.52 1.62
C ASN A 43 -5.62 -12.51 1.91
N GLU A 44 -4.62 -12.59 1.03
CA GLU A 44 -3.51 -13.54 1.15
C GLU A 44 -2.52 -13.12 2.25
N GLU A 45 -2.32 -11.82 2.43
CA GLU A 45 -1.39 -11.28 3.44
C GLU A 45 -2.08 -10.76 4.71
N ASP A 46 -3.39 -11.01 4.84
CA ASP A 46 -4.23 -10.60 5.97
C ASP A 46 -4.02 -9.13 6.37
N CYS A 47 -4.01 -8.24 5.37
CA CYS A 47 -3.71 -6.82 5.53
C CYS A 47 -4.87 -5.88 5.21
N SER A 48 -6.11 -6.37 5.32
CA SER A 48 -7.33 -5.56 5.16
C SER A 48 -7.38 -4.34 6.08
N TRP A 49 -6.84 -4.45 7.30
CA TRP A 49 -6.70 -3.36 8.27
C TRP A 49 -5.93 -2.14 7.71
N LEU A 50 -5.00 -2.36 6.77
CA LEU A 50 -4.25 -1.27 6.15
C LEU A 50 -5.17 -0.40 5.28
N LEU A 51 -6.09 -1.04 4.55
CA LEU A 51 -7.07 -0.35 3.71
C LEU A 51 -8.03 0.49 4.57
N GLU A 52 -8.41 -0.01 5.74
CA GLU A 52 -9.24 0.75 6.68
C GLU A 52 -8.51 2.00 7.20
N ILE A 53 -7.25 1.88 7.60
CA ILE A 53 -6.44 3.05 8.02
C ILE A 53 -6.34 4.09 6.89
N ILE A 54 -6.18 3.64 5.65
CA ILE A 54 -6.10 4.52 4.49
C ILE A 54 -7.41 5.28 4.30
N LEU A 55 -8.57 4.59 4.39
CA LEU A 55 -9.89 5.20 4.29
C LEU A 55 -10.14 6.23 5.39
N GLU A 56 -9.79 5.92 6.64
CA GLU A 56 -9.93 6.85 7.77
C GLU A 56 -9.15 8.16 7.59
N GLU A 57 -8.06 8.12 6.82
CA GLU A 57 -7.26 9.31 6.54
C GLU A 57 -7.81 10.12 5.35
N GLN A 58 -8.58 9.52 4.43
CA GLN A 58 -9.07 10.19 3.21
C GLN A 58 -9.75 11.54 3.43
N PRO A 59 -10.62 11.73 4.45
CA PRO A 59 -11.26 13.03 4.68
C PRO A 59 -10.29 14.18 4.99
N LYS A 60 -9.04 13.87 5.37
CA LYS A 60 -8.01 14.85 5.73
C LYS A 60 -7.06 15.16 4.56
N LEU A 61 -7.09 14.35 3.50
CA LEU A 61 -6.13 14.42 2.39
C LEU A 61 -6.75 15.20 1.23
N ASN A 62 -6.01 16.19 0.74
CA ASN A 62 -6.44 17.01 -0.39
C ASN A 62 -5.52 16.77 -1.60
N SER A 63 -5.49 15.53 -2.09
CA SER A 63 -4.83 15.15 -3.35
C SER A 63 -5.63 14.08 -4.09
N GLU A 64 -5.71 14.23 -5.41
CA GLU A 64 -6.33 13.26 -6.31
C GLU A 64 -5.51 11.97 -6.46
N ILE A 65 -4.19 12.06 -6.31
CA ILE A 65 -3.25 10.94 -6.45
C ILE A 65 -2.39 10.87 -5.19
N GLN A 66 -2.51 9.75 -4.50
CA GLN A 66 -1.83 9.51 -3.24
C GLN A 66 -0.97 8.26 -3.34
N HIS A 67 0.29 8.38 -2.96
CA HIS A 67 1.24 7.28 -2.89
C HIS A 67 1.42 6.88 -1.43
N TRP A 68 0.92 5.69 -1.09
CA TRP A 68 1.03 5.13 0.24
C TRP A 68 2.16 4.12 0.30
N HIS A 69 2.94 4.18 1.37
CA HIS A 69 4.00 3.23 1.63
C HIS A 69 3.96 2.79 3.10
N PHE A 70 3.64 1.52 3.27
CA PHE A 70 3.76 0.82 4.54
C PHE A 70 5.12 0.17 4.59
N LYS A 71 5.97 0.52 5.57
CA LYS A 71 7.37 0.13 5.62
C LYS A 71 7.79 -0.31 7.02
N ARG A 72 8.47 -1.45 7.12
CA ARG A 72 9.07 -1.94 8.35
C ARG A 72 10.21 -1.03 8.78
N VAL A 73 10.15 -0.61 10.04
CA VAL A 73 11.21 0.14 10.71
C VAL A 73 12.15 -0.85 11.40
N GLU A 74 11.63 -1.68 12.29
CA GLU A 74 12.38 -2.69 13.04
C GLU A 74 11.42 -3.76 13.62
N GLY A 75 11.83 -5.03 13.65
CA GLY A 75 10.99 -6.08 14.23
C GLY A 75 9.60 -6.07 13.61
N ASN A 76 8.55 -5.98 14.41
CA ASN A 76 7.15 -5.85 13.95
C ASN A 76 6.63 -4.41 13.96
N ILE A 77 7.54 -3.42 13.98
CA ILE A 77 7.22 -1.99 13.99
C ILE A 77 7.30 -1.46 12.57
N PHE A 78 6.25 -0.76 12.17
CA PHE A 78 6.09 -0.20 10.85
C PHE A 78 5.74 1.29 10.90
N ARG A 79 6.06 1.96 9.80
CA ARG A 79 5.61 3.31 9.47
C ARG A 79 4.73 3.23 8.23
N LEU A 80 3.60 3.90 8.28
CA LEU A 80 2.77 4.19 7.12
C LEU A 80 2.93 5.66 6.77
N TYR A 81 3.18 5.99 5.52
CA TYR A 81 3.17 7.38 5.09
C TYR A 81 2.56 7.51 3.71
N CYS A 82 2.02 8.69 3.45
CA CYS A 82 1.35 9.06 2.21
C CYS A 82 2.02 10.29 1.62
N THR A 83 2.35 10.27 0.34
CA THR A 83 2.77 11.46 -0.42
C THR A 83 1.80 11.75 -1.55
N ASP A 84 1.79 12.99 -2.03
CA ASP A 84 1.13 13.34 -3.29
C ASP A 84 1.93 12.85 -4.52
N GLU A 85 1.51 13.27 -5.72
CA GLU A 85 2.20 13.01 -6.98
C GLU A 85 3.56 13.69 -7.13
N ASN A 86 3.82 14.75 -6.35
CA ASN A 86 5.08 15.50 -6.34
C ASN A 86 6.05 15.01 -5.26
N GLY A 87 5.65 14.02 -4.46
CA GLY A 87 6.43 13.48 -3.35
C GLY A 87 6.34 14.31 -2.06
N ILE A 88 5.39 15.25 -1.97
CA ILE A 88 5.12 16.02 -0.75
C ILE A 88 4.38 15.11 0.23
N LEU A 89 4.89 15.02 1.46
CA LEU A 89 4.27 14.25 2.54
C LEU A 89 2.91 14.85 2.91
N LEU A 90 1.86 14.05 2.83
CA LEU A 90 0.49 14.42 3.20
C LEU A 90 0.13 13.97 4.62
N THR A 91 0.49 12.73 4.98
CA THR A 91 0.28 12.18 6.33
C THR A 91 1.29 11.08 6.62
N GLU A 92 1.53 10.84 7.91
CA GLU A 92 2.32 9.71 8.39
C GLU A 92 1.79 9.17 9.72
N LYS A 93 1.90 7.86 9.89
CA LYS A 93 1.66 7.13 11.14
C LYS A 93 2.89 6.29 11.44
N ASN A 94 3.49 6.53 12.60
CA ASN A 94 4.66 5.80 13.08
C ASN A 94 4.23 4.74 14.10
N ASP A 95 5.15 3.85 14.46
CA ASP A 95 5.01 2.88 15.56
C ASP A 95 3.83 1.90 15.45
N ILE A 96 3.41 1.58 14.21
CA ILE A 96 2.38 0.56 13.94
C ILE A 96 2.98 -0.81 14.25
N THR A 97 2.49 -1.46 15.31
CA THR A 97 3.00 -2.76 15.74
C THR A 97 2.07 -3.87 15.27
N ILE A 98 2.51 -4.67 14.29
CA ILE A 98 1.70 -5.73 13.69
C ILE A 98 2.56 -6.88 13.14
N PRO A 99 2.13 -8.15 13.27
CA PRO A 99 2.82 -9.27 12.63
C PRO A 99 2.53 -9.28 11.12
N PHE A 100 3.29 -8.50 10.36
CA PHE A 100 3.26 -8.53 8.89
C PHE A 100 4.53 -9.18 8.36
N TYR A 101 4.46 -10.03 7.34
CA TYR A 101 5.62 -10.81 6.85
C TYR A 101 6.61 -9.98 6.03
N PHE A 102 6.12 -9.03 5.22
CA PHE A 102 6.95 -8.26 4.30
C PHE A 102 7.64 -7.08 4.98
N ASP A 103 8.71 -6.60 4.36
CA ASP A 103 9.39 -5.38 4.77
C ASP A 103 8.63 -4.13 4.30
N ASP A 104 7.80 -4.22 3.26
CA ASP A 104 6.94 -3.13 2.82
C ASP A 104 5.83 -3.53 1.83
N LEU A 105 4.90 -2.60 1.68
CA LEU A 105 3.84 -2.56 0.69
C LEU A 105 3.63 -1.11 0.21
N PHE A 106 3.64 -0.92 -1.11
CA PHE A 106 3.21 0.30 -1.79
C PHE A 106 1.84 0.11 -2.43
N LEU A 107 1.03 1.14 -2.33
CA LEU A 107 -0.28 1.20 -2.96
C LEU A 107 -0.60 2.65 -3.34
N LEU A 108 -1.49 2.83 -4.30
CA LEU A 108 -1.95 4.12 -4.75
C LEU A 108 -3.42 4.29 -4.45
N VAL A 109 -3.81 5.51 -4.09
CA VAL A 109 -5.21 5.95 -4.14
C VAL A 109 -5.29 6.98 -5.27
N LYS A 110 -6.14 6.70 -6.27
CA LYS A 110 -6.44 7.64 -7.36
C LYS A 110 -7.94 7.91 -7.36
N LYS A 111 -8.34 9.10 -6.91
CA LYS A 111 -9.74 9.43 -6.59
C LYS A 111 -10.31 8.40 -5.60
N ASN A 112 -11.16 7.50 -6.07
CA ASN A 112 -11.79 6.46 -5.27
C ASN A 112 -11.25 5.04 -5.58
N LEU A 113 -10.15 4.92 -6.32
CA LEU A 113 -9.56 3.62 -6.68
C LEU A 113 -8.31 3.37 -5.84
N LEU A 114 -8.25 2.22 -5.17
CA LEU A 114 -7.04 1.68 -4.56
C LEU A 114 -6.44 0.66 -5.51
N CYS A 115 -5.15 0.82 -5.84
CA CYS A 115 -4.46 -0.07 -6.76
C CYS A 115 -2.99 -0.29 -6.40
N LEU A 116 -2.41 -1.39 -6.89
CA LEU A 116 -0.96 -1.55 -6.85
C LEU A 116 -0.30 -0.58 -7.85
N PRO A 117 0.96 -0.14 -7.61
CA PRO A 117 1.69 0.70 -8.55
C PRO A 117 1.76 0.15 -9.97
N ILE A 118 1.84 -1.17 -10.12
CA ILE A 118 1.89 -1.83 -11.44
C ILE A 118 0.56 -1.71 -12.19
N GLU A 119 -0.57 -1.65 -11.48
CA GLU A 119 -1.92 -1.55 -12.04
C GLU A 119 -2.31 -0.10 -12.36
N SER A 120 -1.61 0.90 -11.78
CA SER A 120 -1.94 2.32 -11.91
C SER A 120 -2.06 2.82 -13.37
N LYS A 121 -1.26 2.24 -14.28
CA LYS A 121 -1.26 2.62 -15.71
C LYS A 121 -2.48 2.10 -16.48
N MET A 122 -3.22 1.14 -15.93
CA MET A 122 -4.39 0.53 -16.58
C MET A 122 -5.67 1.34 -16.39
N TYR A 123 -5.73 2.16 -15.34
CA TYR A 123 -6.92 2.90 -14.93
C TYR A 123 -6.74 4.42 -15.09
N ALA A 124 -6.29 4.83 -16.29
CA ALA A 124 -5.97 6.22 -16.65
C ALA A 124 -7.17 7.16 -16.60
#